data_AF-A0A942U697-F1
#
_entry.id   AF-A0A942U697-F1
#
_cell.length_a   1.000
_cell.length_b   1.000
_cell.length_c   1.000
_cell.angle_alpha   90.00
_cell.angle_beta   90.00
_cell.angle_gamma   90.00
#
_symmetry.space_group_name_H-M   'P 1'
#
loop_
_entity.id
_entity.type
_entity.pdbx_description
1 polymer ?
#
loop_
_entity_poly.entity_id
_entity_poly.type
_entity_poly.pdbx_seq_one_letter_code
_entity_poly.pdbx_strand_id
1 'polypeptide(L)'
;MYKVNLLNNINAISTNKVKEFEALIHTNRFIAASTIEAGYGDSFALFGHLRKAGENLPSELSRVDGNLKGLSSPDNRVPPFLRSQLFIASIASIEDYLSQLMKEILVSYPEKISVKSTDSGNIINSGDVKEIIEMMAEKHVTDSLYKKPEEYKKSLIEIISAEKELLDIYWDSFIEMKASRDAGMHGGWRSNSIYLRKAGSKARTNKLGEYLPITVDYFNESVNVCKGIVNVIHGHINEKFNKCTPAYVFCEMWEKSSLSRIVAFRDVWFIETPYMVRPVSGFKWGWSTSEELLYRFFLGIYEGKDTMPFLPSLLERLNKNDANIVKLWLCSPFFF
;
A
#
# COMPACT_ATOMS: atom_id res chain seq x y z
N MET A 1 -6.30 8.41 15.14
CA MET A 1 -6.11 7.23 16.02
C MET A 1 -5.52 6.03 15.30
N TYR A 2 -5.97 5.73 14.07
CA TYR A 2 -5.28 4.77 13.18
C TYR A 2 -3.78 5.08 12.97
N LYS A 3 -3.40 6.35 13.16
CA LYS A 3 -2.00 6.81 13.24
C LYS A 3 -1.10 5.93 14.13
N VAL A 4 -1.59 5.38 15.24
CA VAL A 4 -0.77 4.53 16.15
C VAL A 4 -0.22 3.29 15.44
N ASN A 5 -1.04 2.68 14.57
CA ASN A 5 -0.68 1.44 13.88
C ASN A 5 -0.19 1.68 12.46
N LEU A 6 -0.25 2.92 11.96
CA LEU A 6 0.10 3.29 10.59
C LEU A 6 1.46 2.74 10.16
N LEU A 7 2.51 3.02 10.94
CA LEU A 7 3.86 2.58 10.60
C LEU A 7 3.99 1.06 10.69
N ASN A 8 3.38 0.42 11.69
CA ASN A 8 3.41 -1.04 11.82
C ASN A 8 2.74 -1.71 10.61
N ASN A 9 1.58 -1.20 10.19
CA ASN A 9 0.85 -1.68 9.02
C ASN A 9 1.67 -1.48 7.74
N ILE A 10 2.20 -0.28 7.50
CA ILE A 10 3.00 0.01 6.30
C ILE A 10 4.31 -0.79 6.28
N ASN A 11 4.95 -1.00 7.44
CA ASN A 11 6.13 -1.86 7.57
C ASN A 11 5.80 -3.30 7.17
N ALA A 12 4.68 -3.84 7.66
CA ALA A 12 4.22 -5.18 7.31
C ALA A 12 3.90 -5.30 5.81
N ILE A 13 3.13 -4.35 5.25
CA ILE A 13 2.77 -4.30 3.83
C ILE A 13 4.04 -4.25 2.96
N SER A 14 4.96 -3.33 3.25
CA SER A 14 6.19 -3.13 2.46
C SER A 14 7.11 -4.35 2.55
N THR A 15 7.30 -4.91 3.75
CA THR A 15 8.13 -6.11 3.95
C THR A 15 7.58 -7.31 3.20
N ASN A 16 6.26 -7.54 3.30
CA ASN A 16 5.60 -8.64 2.59
C ASN A 16 5.70 -8.45 1.07
N LYS A 17 5.54 -7.22 0.59
CA LYS A 17 5.61 -6.91 -0.84
C LYS A 17 7.01 -7.13 -1.42
N VAL A 18 8.07 -6.77 -0.70
CA VAL A 18 9.44 -7.07 -1.13
C VAL A 18 9.69 -8.58 -1.21
N LYS A 19 9.21 -9.35 -0.22
CA LYS A 19 9.32 -10.82 -0.23
C LYS A 19 8.56 -11.44 -1.40
N GLU A 20 7.38 -10.90 -1.72
CA GLU A 20 6.58 -11.33 -2.87
C GLU A 20 7.37 -11.13 -4.19
N PHE A 21 8.00 -9.97 -4.37
CA PHE A 21 8.84 -9.71 -5.54
C PHE A 21 10.06 -10.65 -5.64
N GLU A 22 10.73 -10.95 -4.51
CA GLU A 22 11.79 -11.97 -4.49
C GLU A 22 11.25 -13.35 -4.90
N ALA A 23 10.08 -13.73 -4.39
CA ALA A 23 9.45 -14.99 -4.74
C ALA A 23 9.15 -15.09 -6.25
N LEU A 24 8.77 -13.99 -6.92
CA LEU A 24 8.58 -13.97 -8.38
C LEU A 24 9.88 -14.24 -9.15
N ILE A 25 11.01 -13.67 -8.70
CA ILE A 25 12.34 -13.95 -9.29
C ILE A 25 12.71 -15.42 -9.13
N HIS A 26 12.54 -15.96 -7.92
CA HIS A 26 12.81 -17.37 -7.65
C HIS A 26 11.90 -18.30 -8.44
N THR A 27 10.63 -17.93 -8.61
CA THR A 27 9.65 -18.69 -9.41
C THR A 27 10.05 -18.71 -10.89
N ASN A 28 10.50 -17.58 -11.46
CA ASN A 28 11.01 -17.55 -12.83
C ASN A 28 12.25 -18.45 -13.02
N ARG A 29 13.18 -18.45 -12.05
CA ARG A 29 14.34 -19.36 -12.06
C ARG A 29 13.93 -20.83 -11.96
N PHE A 30 12.97 -21.13 -11.10
CA PHE A 30 12.42 -22.47 -10.96
C PHE A 30 11.77 -22.96 -12.27
N ILE A 31 10.97 -22.12 -12.94
CA ILE A 31 10.35 -22.44 -14.23
C ILE A 31 11.43 -22.75 -15.28
N ALA A 32 12.48 -21.93 -15.37
CA ALA A 32 13.55 -22.16 -16.31
C ALA A 32 14.28 -23.49 -16.04
N ALA A 33 14.65 -23.76 -14.78
CA ALA A 33 15.34 -24.98 -14.38
C ALA A 33 14.47 -26.23 -14.60
N SER A 34 13.20 -26.21 -14.17
CA SER A 34 12.30 -27.34 -14.31
C SER A 34 11.97 -27.67 -15.77
N THR A 35 11.92 -26.65 -16.64
CA THR A 35 11.72 -26.87 -18.07
C THR A 35 12.94 -27.53 -18.71
N ILE A 36 14.15 -27.11 -18.32
CA ILE A 36 15.39 -27.75 -18.81
C ILE A 36 15.45 -29.22 -18.37
N GLU A 37 15.20 -29.50 -17.09
CA GLU A 37 15.15 -30.87 -16.57
C GLU A 37 14.09 -31.71 -17.29
N ALA A 38 12.89 -31.17 -17.52
CA ALA A 38 11.84 -31.85 -18.27
C ALA A 38 12.25 -32.14 -19.73
N GLY A 39 13.08 -31.29 -20.33
CA GLY A 39 13.63 -31.46 -21.68
C GLY A 39 14.65 -32.59 -21.81
N TYR A 40 15.32 -32.96 -20.72
CA TYR A 40 16.36 -33.99 -20.68
C TYR A 40 15.95 -35.27 -19.95
N GLY A 41 14.85 -35.25 -19.20
CA GLY A 41 14.40 -36.39 -18.41
C GLY A 41 13.66 -37.46 -19.23
N ASP A 42 13.81 -38.72 -18.83
CA ASP A 42 13.13 -39.90 -19.43
C ASP A 42 11.61 -39.96 -19.12
N SER A 43 11.06 -38.96 -18.44
CA SER A 43 9.64 -38.89 -18.11
C SER A 43 8.82 -38.49 -19.33
N PHE A 44 8.40 -39.52 -20.10
CA PHE A 44 7.58 -39.38 -21.29
C PHE A 44 6.30 -38.55 -21.06
N ALA A 45 5.74 -38.60 -19.85
CA ALA A 45 4.55 -37.84 -19.48
C ALA A 45 4.83 -36.33 -19.41
N LEU A 46 5.89 -35.91 -18.71
CA LEU A 46 6.19 -34.49 -18.49
C LEU A 46 6.67 -33.80 -19.77
N PHE A 47 7.57 -34.44 -20.52
CA PHE A 47 8.08 -33.93 -21.79
C PHE A 47 6.97 -33.78 -22.83
N GLY A 48 6.08 -34.78 -22.94
CA GLY A 48 4.95 -34.74 -23.86
C GLY A 48 3.98 -33.59 -23.57
N HIS A 49 3.73 -33.28 -22.30
CA HIS A 49 2.88 -32.14 -21.92
C HIS A 49 3.54 -30.79 -22.20
N LEU A 50 4.84 -30.65 -21.89
CA LEU A 50 5.60 -29.44 -22.18
C LEU A 50 5.59 -29.11 -23.68
N ARG A 51 5.88 -30.12 -24.51
CA ARG A 51 5.91 -29.98 -25.96
C ARG A 51 4.54 -29.60 -26.52
N LYS A 52 3.48 -30.29 -26.10
CA LYS A 52 2.11 -29.97 -26.52
C LYS A 52 1.73 -28.54 -26.13
N ALA A 53 2.10 -28.09 -24.93
CA ALA A 53 1.87 -26.70 -24.52
C ALA A 53 2.62 -25.73 -25.45
N GLY A 54 3.91 -25.97 -25.69
CA GLY A 54 4.75 -25.19 -26.60
C GLY A 54 4.20 -25.10 -28.03
N GLU A 55 3.68 -26.20 -28.58
CA GLU A 55 3.07 -26.25 -29.90
C GLU A 55 1.83 -25.35 -30.02
N ASN A 56 1.11 -25.12 -28.91
CA ASN A 56 -0.05 -24.23 -28.84
C ASN A 56 0.32 -22.76 -28.51
N LEU A 57 1.59 -22.47 -28.25
CA LEU A 57 2.07 -21.12 -27.96
C LEU A 57 2.61 -20.41 -29.21
N PRO A 58 2.52 -19.07 -29.27
CA PRO A 58 3.04 -18.27 -30.38
C PRO A 58 4.50 -18.60 -30.71
N SER A 59 4.79 -18.73 -32.01
CA SER A 59 6.12 -19.10 -32.51
C SER A 59 7.20 -18.08 -32.15
N GLU A 60 6.82 -16.81 -31.98
CA GLU A 60 7.68 -15.68 -31.63
C GLU A 60 8.37 -15.88 -30.28
N LEU A 61 7.72 -16.60 -29.34
CA LEU A 61 8.29 -16.92 -28.03
C LEU A 61 9.55 -17.77 -28.13
N SER A 62 9.72 -18.54 -29.20
CA SER A 62 10.90 -19.41 -29.38
C SER A 62 12.20 -18.63 -29.60
N ARG A 63 12.10 -17.32 -29.86
CA ARG A 63 13.24 -16.41 -30.06
C ARG A 63 13.59 -15.64 -28.78
N VAL A 64 12.76 -15.74 -27.74
CA VAL A 64 12.94 -14.99 -26.48
C VAL A 64 14.03 -15.68 -25.66
N ASP A 65 15.03 -14.90 -25.22
CA ASP A 65 16.22 -15.36 -24.49
C ASP A 65 17.13 -16.34 -25.27
N GLY A 66 16.91 -16.49 -26.58
CA GLY A 66 17.59 -17.48 -27.42
C GLY A 66 17.14 -18.92 -27.14
N ASN A 67 17.81 -19.90 -27.76
CA ASN A 67 17.56 -21.30 -27.43
C ASN A 67 18.10 -21.57 -26.02
N LEU A 68 17.19 -21.67 -25.04
CA LEU A 68 17.48 -22.29 -23.75
C LEU A 68 18.18 -23.63 -24.03
N LYS A 69 19.43 -23.76 -23.54
CA LYS A 69 20.33 -24.86 -23.90
C LYS A 69 19.60 -26.20 -23.79
N GLY A 70 19.44 -26.90 -24.91
CA GLY A 70 18.89 -28.26 -24.95
C GLY A 70 17.42 -28.39 -25.30
N LEU A 71 16.64 -27.30 -25.32
CA LEU A 71 15.22 -27.38 -25.59
C LEU A 71 14.91 -27.28 -27.08
N SER A 72 13.94 -28.09 -27.52
CA SER A 72 13.41 -27.96 -28.87
C SER A 72 12.57 -26.68 -29.02
N SER A 73 12.36 -26.23 -30.26
CA SER A 73 11.70 -24.94 -30.55
C SER A 73 10.25 -24.81 -30.04
N PRO A 74 9.46 -25.89 -29.87
CA PRO A 74 8.18 -25.78 -29.15
C PRO A 74 8.39 -25.62 -27.64
N ASP A 75 9.26 -26.43 -27.04
CA ASP A 75 9.46 -26.49 -25.59
C ASP A 75 10.00 -25.17 -25.03
N ASN A 76 10.89 -24.53 -25.79
CA ASN A 76 11.52 -23.27 -25.39
C ASN A 76 10.54 -22.07 -25.31
N ARG A 77 9.29 -22.23 -25.77
CA ARG A 77 8.25 -21.18 -25.71
C ARG A 77 7.55 -21.09 -24.36
N VAL A 78 7.58 -22.17 -23.58
CA VAL A 78 6.84 -22.26 -22.31
C VAL A 78 7.45 -21.35 -21.23
N PRO A 79 8.78 -21.33 -20.99
CA PRO A 79 9.37 -20.43 -20.00
C PRO A 79 9.07 -18.94 -20.23
N PRO A 80 9.27 -18.37 -21.45
CA PRO A 80 8.95 -16.96 -21.67
C PRO A 80 7.45 -16.66 -21.59
N PHE A 81 6.57 -17.62 -21.94
CA PHE A 81 5.14 -17.48 -21.72
C PHE A 81 4.80 -17.36 -20.23
N LEU A 82 5.27 -18.29 -19.39
CA LEU A 82 5.01 -18.27 -17.96
C LEU A 82 5.63 -17.03 -17.29
N ARG A 83 6.82 -16.62 -17.71
CA ARG A 83 7.43 -15.37 -17.25
C ARG A 83 6.60 -14.14 -17.59
N SER A 84 5.94 -14.15 -18.74
CA SER A 84 5.02 -13.07 -19.12
C SER A 84 3.84 -12.98 -18.14
N GLN A 85 3.37 -14.12 -17.60
CA GLN A 85 2.36 -14.15 -16.54
C GLN A 85 2.91 -13.62 -15.21
N LEU A 86 4.14 -13.99 -14.84
CA LEU A 86 4.81 -13.44 -13.65
C LEU A 86 5.02 -11.92 -13.77
N PHE A 87 5.33 -11.41 -14.96
CA PHE A 87 5.43 -9.97 -15.22
C PHE A 87 4.09 -9.26 -14.99
N ILE A 88 2.98 -9.80 -15.51
CA ILE A 88 1.64 -9.28 -15.26
C ILE A 88 1.35 -9.26 -13.75
N ALA A 89 1.65 -10.35 -13.05
CA ALA A 89 1.48 -10.44 -11.60
C ALA A 89 2.32 -9.40 -10.85
N SER A 90 3.57 -9.14 -11.28
CA SER A 90 4.43 -8.13 -10.65
C SER A 90 3.85 -6.72 -10.73
N ILE A 91 3.20 -6.37 -11.84
CA ILE A 91 2.57 -5.06 -12.04
C ILE A 91 1.30 -4.94 -11.19
N ALA A 92 0.45 -5.98 -11.21
CA ALA A 92 -0.73 -6.01 -10.35
C ALA A 92 -0.35 -5.90 -8.88
N SER A 93 0.73 -6.57 -8.47
CA SER A 93 1.23 -6.57 -7.10
C SER A 93 1.73 -5.20 -6.63
N ILE A 94 2.42 -4.43 -7.48
CA ILE A 94 2.82 -3.05 -7.12
C ILE A 94 1.62 -2.10 -7.13
N GLU A 95 0.65 -2.26 -8.03
CA GLU A 95 -0.58 -1.46 -8.01
C GLU A 95 -1.40 -1.69 -6.73
N ASP A 96 -1.49 -2.94 -6.30
CA ASP A 96 -2.08 -3.35 -5.02
C ASP A 96 -1.33 -2.72 -3.83
N TYR A 97 0.01 -2.79 -3.81
CA TYR A 97 0.83 -2.13 -2.79
C TYR A 97 0.53 -0.63 -2.65
N LEU A 98 0.54 0.09 -3.78
CA LEU A 98 0.28 1.53 -3.79
C LEU A 98 -1.14 1.84 -3.28
N SER A 99 -2.11 1.00 -3.63
CA SER A 99 -3.51 1.14 -3.20
C SER A 99 -3.67 0.95 -1.70
N GLN A 100 -3.12 -0.14 -1.15
CA GLN A 100 -3.14 -0.42 0.28
C GLN A 100 -2.46 0.71 1.07
N LEU A 101 -1.31 1.17 0.59
CA LEU A 101 -0.54 2.22 1.24
C LEU A 101 -1.28 3.57 1.27
N MET A 102 -1.86 3.97 0.14
CA MET A 102 -2.70 5.18 0.10
C MET A 102 -3.89 5.06 1.06
N LYS A 103 -4.54 3.90 1.10
CA LYS A 103 -5.68 3.64 2.00
C LYS A 103 -5.28 3.78 3.47
N GLU A 104 -4.20 3.13 3.89
CA GLU A 104 -3.70 3.22 5.28
C GLU A 104 -3.42 4.66 5.71
N ILE A 105 -2.82 5.46 4.81
CA ILE A 105 -2.55 6.88 5.07
C ILE A 105 -3.85 7.68 5.13
N LEU A 106 -4.78 7.51 4.19
CA LEU A 106 -6.03 8.24 4.16
C LEU A 106 -6.93 7.93 5.38
N VAL A 107 -6.97 6.68 5.82
CA VAL A 107 -7.69 6.31 7.05
C VAL A 107 -7.04 6.91 8.30
N SER A 108 -5.70 7.03 8.28
CA SER A 108 -4.93 7.66 9.37
C SER A 108 -4.99 9.19 9.38
N TYR A 109 -5.19 9.79 8.22
CA TYR A 109 -5.26 11.23 7.97
C TYR A 109 -6.46 11.57 7.08
N PRO A 110 -7.70 11.45 7.59
CA PRO A 110 -8.92 11.65 6.79
C PRO A 110 -9.02 13.06 6.17
N GLU A 111 -8.35 14.05 6.75
CA GLU A 111 -8.26 15.42 6.20
C GLU A 111 -7.61 15.48 4.81
N LYS A 112 -6.87 14.44 4.41
CA LYS A 112 -6.29 14.31 3.07
C LYS A 112 -7.30 13.86 2.02
N ILE A 113 -8.47 13.38 2.43
CA ILE A 113 -9.54 13.03 1.51
C ILE A 113 -10.19 14.33 1.04
N SER A 114 -9.97 14.72 -0.22
CA SER A 114 -10.63 15.91 -0.77
C SER A 114 -12.15 15.70 -0.79
N VAL A 115 -12.88 16.49 0.00
CA VAL A 115 -14.36 16.47 0.03
C VAL A 115 -14.89 17.21 -1.20
N LYS A 116 -14.68 16.65 -2.39
CA LYS A 116 -15.44 17.04 -3.57
C LYS A 116 -16.56 16.01 -3.71
N SER A 117 -17.77 16.42 -3.32
CA SER A 117 -19.03 15.68 -3.38
C SER A 117 -19.04 14.31 -2.70
N THR A 118 -19.11 14.28 -1.38
CA THR A 118 -19.80 13.17 -0.71
C THR A 118 -21.29 13.45 -0.78
N ASP A 119 -22.02 12.60 -1.52
CA ASP A 119 -23.48 12.58 -1.46
C ASP A 119 -23.88 12.38 0.00
N SER A 120 -24.58 13.37 0.54
CA SER A 120 -25.06 13.44 1.92
C SER A 120 -25.87 12.19 2.34
N GLY A 121 -26.35 11.39 1.38
CA GLY A 121 -27.06 10.13 1.60
C GLY A 121 -26.23 8.99 2.19
N ASN A 122 -24.90 8.93 1.94
CA ASN A 122 -24.06 7.86 2.47
C ASN A 122 -23.71 8.05 3.96
N ILE A 123 -23.77 9.29 4.44
CA ILE A 123 -23.52 9.66 5.85
C ILE A 123 -24.71 9.27 6.75
N ILE A 124 -25.91 9.10 6.17
CA ILE A 124 -27.15 8.85 6.92
C ILE A 124 -27.34 7.35 7.21
N ASN A 125 -26.71 6.45 6.43
CA ASN A 125 -26.90 5.00 6.55
C ASN A 125 -25.78 4.24 7.29
N SER A 126 -24.69 4.90 7.65
CA SER A 126 -23.54 4.30 8.35
C SER A 126 -23.56 4.72 9.82
N GLY A 127 -23.76 3.75 10.72
CA GLY A 127 -23.81 4.00 12.17
C GLY A 127 -22.45 4.34 12.78
N ASP A 128 -21.34 4.11 12.04
CA ASP A 128 -19.97 4.29 12.52
C ASP A 128 -19.17 5.24 11.61
N VAL A 129 -18.59 6.29 12.22
CA VAL A 129 -17.70 7.27 11.56
C VAL A 129 -16.49 6.58 10.91
N LYS A 130 -16.04 5.45 11.48
CA LYS A 130 -14.97 4.63 10.90
C LYS A 130 -15.31 4.11 9.52
N GLU A 131 -16.47 3.48 9.38
CA GLU A 131 -16.91 2.86 8.11
C GLU A 131 -17.01 3.92 7.01
N ILE A 132 -17.46 5.13 7.37
CA ILE A 132 -17.50 6.29 6.46
C ILE A 132 -16.10 6.63 5.97
N ILE A 133 -15.12 6.77 6.88
CA ILE A 133 -13.75 7.13 6.54
C ILE A 133 -13.13 6.05 5.62
N GLU A 134 -13.31 4.78 5.96
CA GLU A 134 -12.77 3.65 5.18
C GLU A 134 -13.37 3.60 3.77
N MET A 135 -14.70 3.78 3.65
CA MET A 135 -15.38 3.85 2.35
C MET A 135 -14.92 5.06 1.52
N MET A 136 -14.75 6.22 2.17
CA MET A 136 -14.27 7.43 1.49
C MET A 136 -12.81 7.26 1.01
N ALA A 137 -11.96 6.63 1.83
CA ALA A 137 -10.58 6.31 1.45
C ALA A 137 -10.54 5.34 0.26
N GLU A 138 -11.33 4.27 0.30
CA GLU A 138 -11.44 3.29 -0.79
C GLU A 138 -11.86 3.93 -2.11
N LYS A 139 -12.90 4.78 -2.06
CA LYS A 139 -13.37 5.53 -3.23
C LYS A 139 -12.26 6.44 -3.77
N HIS A 140 -11.57 7.17 -2.90
CA HIS A 140 -10.49 8.08 -3.31
C HIS A 140 -9.32 7.35 -3.96
N VAL A 141 -8.93 6.19 -3.43
CA VAL A 141 -7.90 5.31 -4.01
C VAL A 141 -8.33 4.83 -5.38
N THR A 142 -9.55 4.27 -5.47
CA THR A 142 -10.12 3.75 -6.72
C THR A 142 -10.15 4.83 -7.80
N ASP A 143 -10.70 6.01 -7.49
CA ASP A 143 -10.76 7.14 -8.41
C ASP A 143 -9.36 7.57 -8.88
N SER A 144 -8.34 7.43 -8.04
CA SER A 144 -6.96 7.79 -8.38
C SER A 144 -6.28 6.78 -9.29
N LEU A 145 -6.59 5.49 -9.17
CA LEU A 145 -6.04 4.43 -10.04
C LEU A 145 -6.52 4.56 -11.50
N TYR A 146 -7.70 5.11 -11.73
CA TYR A 146 -8.26 5.32 -13.07
C TYR A 146 -7.78 6.61 -13.76
N LYS A 147 -7.02 7.47 -13.06
CA LYS A 147 -6.49 8.71 -13.62
C LYS A 147 -5.32 8.45 -14.59
N LYS A 148 -4.94 9.49 -15.33
CA LYS A 148 -3.73 9.47 -16.15
C LYS A 148 -2.48 9.28 -15.28
N PRO A 149 -1.39 8.68 -15.79
CA PRO A 149 -0.16 8.45 -15.05
C PRO A 149 0.33 9.63 -14.19
N GLU A 150 0.41 10.84 -14.76
CA GLU A 150 0.86 12.03 -14.04
C GLU A 150 -0.08 12.46 -12.92
N GLU A 151 -1.37 12.35 -13.15
CA GLU A 151 -2.40 12.66 -12.15
C GLU A 151 -2.39 11.61 -11.02
N TYR A 152 -2.16 10.35 -11.36
CA TYR A 152 -2.00 9.27 -10.39
C TYR A 152 -0.75 9.49 -9.53
N LYS A 153 0.40 9.79 -10.15
CA LYS A 153 1.65 10.15 -9.46
C LYS A 153 1.42 11.29 -8.50
N LYS A 154 0.81 12.38 -8.99
CA LYS A 154 0.50 13.57 -8.20
C LYS A 154 -0.37 13.22 -6.99
N SER A 155 -1.44 12.44 -7.20
CA SER A 155 -2.32 12.00 -6.13
C SER A 155 -1.58 11.18 -5.07
N LEU A 156 -0.75 10.23 -5.50
CA LEU A 156 0.08 9.43 -4.61
C LEU A 156 1.02 10.32 -3.77
N ILE A 157 1.78 11.21 -4.41
CA ILE A 157 2.72 12.14 -3.76
C ILE A 157 2.01 13.05 -2.74
N GLU A 158 0.82 13.58 -3.09
CA GLU A 158 0.01 14.42 -2.18
C GLU A 158 -0.47 13.63 -0.94
N ILE A 159 -0.92 12.39 -1.14
CA ILE A 159 -1.36 11.50 -0.06
C ILE A 159 -0.18 11.22 0.89
N ILE A 160 0.95 10.77 0.36
CA ILE A 160 2.14 10.43 1.17
C ILE A 160 2.92 11.66 1.66
N SER A 161 2.51 12.86 1.26
CA SER A 161 3.15 14.14 1.62
C SER A 161 4.64 14.20 1.24
N ALA A 162 4.97 13.72 0.04
CA ALA A 162 6.32 13.69 -0.49
C ALA A 162 6.62 14.88 -1.41
N GLU A 163 7.90 15.05 -1.73
CA GLU A 163 8.34 15.89 -2.84
C GLU A 163 8.00 15.23 -4.18
N LYS A 164 7.86 16.04 -5.24
CA LYS A 164 7.36 15.56 -6.55
C LYS A 164 8.34 14.59 -7.20
N GLU A 165 9.62 14.77 -6.88
CA GLU A 165 10.78 14.12 -7.45
C GLU A 165 11.01 12.73 -6.84
N LEU A 166 10.32 12.38 -5.74
CA LEU A 166 10.54 11.14 -4.99
C LEU A 166 10.58 9.89 -5.88
N LEU A 167 9.72 9.85 -6.91
CA LEU A 167 9.56 8.67 -7.77
C LEU A 167 10.21 8.79 -9.14
N ASP A 168 10.91 9.89 -9.44
CA ASP A 168 11.38 10.20 -10.82
C ASP A 168 12.29 9.11 -11.40
N ILE A 169 13.09 8.46 -10.55
CA ILE A 169 14.01 7.39 -10.97
C ILE A 169 13.26 6.16 -11.51
N TYR A 170 12.05 5.89 -11.02
CA TYR A 170 11.33 4.64 -11.30
C TYR A 170 10.03 4.84 -12.10
N TRP A 171 9.44 6.04 -12.05
CA TRP A 171 8.07 6.26 -12.52
C TRP A 171 7.89 5.98 -14.00
N ASP A 172 8.76 6.53 -14.86
CA ASP A 172 8.63 6.35 -16.32
C ASP A 172 8.78 4.88 -16.72
N SER A 173 9.69 4.15 -16.07
CA SER A 173 9.85 2.71 -16.28
C SER A 173 8.60 1.95 -15.84
N PHE A 174 7.99 2.32 -14.70
CA PHE A 174 6.74 1.72 -14.25
C PHE A 174 5.57 1.99 -15.22
N ILE A 175 5.49 3.19 -15.80
CA ILE A 175 4.47 3.52 -16.81
C ILE A 175 4.67 2.71 -18.10
N GLU A 176 5.91 2.56 -18.54
CA GLU A 176 6.26 1.68 -19.66
C GLU A 176 5.83 0.24 -19.38
N MET A 177 6.16 -0.29 -18.19
CA MET A 177 5.78 -1.65 -17.78
C MET A 177 4.26 -1.84 -17.81
N LYS A 178 3.49 -0.88 -17.29
CA LYS A 178 2.01 -0.90 -17.37
C LYS A 178 1.52 -0.90 -18.82
N ALA A 179 2.11 -0.09 -19.68
CA ALA A 179 1.78 -0.07 -21.10
C ALA A 179 2.10 -1.40 -21.78
N SER A 180 3.25 -2.01 -21.44
CA SER A 180 3.68 -3.34 -21.91
C SER A 180 2.70 -4.43 -21.47
N ARG A 181 2.24 -4.42 -20.21
CA ARG A 181 1.18 -5.32 -19.73
C ARG A 181 -0.12 -5.15 -20.50
N ASP A 182 -0.57 -3.91 -20.70
CA ASP A 182 -1.81 -3.65 -21.45
C ASP A 182 -1.70 -4.19 -22.90
N ALA A 183 -0.54 -4.01 -23.54
CA ALA A 183 -0.26 -4.59 -24.86
C ALA A 183 -0.21 -6.12 -24.83
N GLY A 184 0.30 -6.73 -23.76
CA GLY A 184 0.25 -8.18 -23.55
C GLY A 184 -1.17 -8.72 -23.41
N MET A 185 -1.96 -8.10 -22.55
CA MET A 185 -3.33 -8.52 -22.22
C MET A 185 -4.34 -8.30 -23.35
N HIS A 186 -4.16 -7.23 -24.14
CA HIS A 186 -5.15 -6.82 -25.15
C HIS A 186 -4.64 -6.85 -26.59
N GLY A 187 -3.33 -6.96 -26.81
CA GLY A 187 -2.69 -6.79 -28.12
C GLY A 187 -1.71 -7.89 -28.50
N GLY A 188 -1.73 -9.04 -27.81
CA GLY A 188 -0.87 -10.18 -28.12
C GLY A 188 0.62 -9.86 -27.98
N TRP A 189 0.98 -9.02 -27.02
CA TRP A 189 2.36 -8.53 -26.80
C TRP A 189 2.94 -7.79 -28.01
N ARG A 190 2.11 -7.14 -28.82
CA ARG A 190 2.55 -6.29 -29.92
C ARG A 190 2.36 -4.84 -29.58
N SER A 191 3.38 -4.05 -29.87
CA SER A 191 3.32 -2.59 -29.80
C SER A 191 2.20 -2.07 -30.69
N ASN A 192 1.42 -1.14 -30.15
CA ASN A 192 0.35 -0.45 -30.86
C ASN A 192 0.42 1.06 -30.55
N SER A 193 -0.45 1.85 -31.16
CA SER A 193 -0.46 3.30 -30.95
C SER A 193 -0.72 3.69 -29.50
N ILE A 194 -1.49 2.89 -28.75
CA ILE A 194 -1.76 3.11 -27.33
C ILE A 194 -0.48 2.88 -26.50
N TYR A 195 0.24 1.79 -26.76
CA TYR A 195 1.52 1.47 -26.12
C TYR A 195 2.53 2.59 -26.34
N LEU A 196 2.81 2.94 -27.60
CA LEU A 196 3.81 3.94 -27.95
C LEU A 196 3.50 5.30 -27.29
N ARG A 197 2.22 5.69 -27.27
CA ARG A 197 1.76 6.92 -26.61
C ARG A 197 1.95 6.87 -25.10
N LYS A 198 1.63 5.74 -24.43
CA LYS A 198 1.75 5.62 -22.97
C LYS A 198 3.20 5.49 -22.52
N ALA A 199 4.00 4.68 -23.22
CA ALA A 199 5.39 4.40 -22.89
C ALA A 199 6.34 5.56 -23.22
N GLY A 200 5.99 6.41 -24.19
CA GLY A 200 6.73 7.64 -24.48
C GLY A 200 8.21 7.39 -24.78
N SER A 201 9.10 8.15 -24.13
CA SER A 201 10.55 8.04 -24.29
C SER A 201 11.15 6.73 -23.77
N LYS A 202 10.41 5.98 -22.93
CA LYS A 202 10.82 4.67 -22.42
C LYS A 202 10.33 3.51 -23.30
N ALA A 203 9.58 3.78 -24.37
CA ALA A 203 9.09 2.72 -25.25
C ALA A 203 10.23 1.80 -25.72
N ARG A 204 10.02 0.49 -25.61
CA ARG A 204 11.00 -0.56 -25.93
C ARG A 204 11.23 -0.70 -27.44
N THR A 205 10.32 -0.15 -28.23
CA THR A 205 10.39 -0.05 -29.68
C THR A 205 9.69 1.23 -30.13
N ASN A 206 10.09 1.77 -31.27
CA ASN A 206 9.41 2.86 -31.97
C ASN A 206 8.55 2.38 -33.16
N LYS A 207 8.49 1.07 -33.43
CA LYS A 207 7.77 0.49 -34.58
C LYS A 207 6.43 -0.07 -34.13
N LEU A 208 5.37 0.17 -34.90
CA LEU A 208 4.06 -0.44 -34.69
C LEU A 208 4.09 -1.93 -35.06
N GLY A 209 3.41 -2.75 -34.26
CA GLY A 209 3.24 -4.19 -34.48
C GLY A 209 4.44 -5.04 -34.06
N GLU A 210 5.54 -4.42 -33.63
CA GLU A 210 6.72 -5.14 -33.13
C GLU A 210 6.40 -5.85 -31.82
N TYR A 211 6.91 -7.07 -31.68
CA TYR A 211 6.71 -7.91 -30.51
C TYR A 211 7.49 -7.35 -29.30
N LEU A 212 6.86 -7.38 -28.13
CA LEU A 212 7.39 -6.88 -26.86
C LEU A 212 7.73 -8.06 -25.93
N PRO A 213 8.82 -8.79 -26.17
CA PRO A 213 9.11 -10.04 -25.46
C PRO A 213 9.42 -9.79 -23.98
N ILE A 214 8.90 -10.61 -23.07
CA ILE A 214 9.34 -10.55 -21.66
C ILE A 214 10.58 -11.44 -21.51
N THR A 215 11.75 -10.84 -21.76
CA THR A 215 13.06 -11.50 -21.55
C THR A 215 13.34 -11.70 -20.07
N VAL A 216 14.32 -12.54 -19.74
CA VAL A 216 14.80 -12.69 -18.35
C VAL A 216 15.27 -11.35 -17.80
N ASP A 217 16.05 -10.60 -18.57
CA ASP A 217 16.62 -9.32 -18.14
C ASP A 217 15.53 -8.28 -17.91
N TYR A 218 14.60 -8.14 -18.86
CA TYR A 218 13.49 -7.19 -18.73
C TYR A 218 12.58 -7.54 -17.56
N PHE A 219 12.31 -8.83 -17.31
CA PHE A 219 11.55 -9.26 -16.15
C PHE A 219 12.26 -8.92 -14.83
N ASN A 220 13.55 -9.22 -14.72
CA ASN A 220 14.33 -8.91 -13.51
C ASN A 220 14.42 -7.40 -13.27
N GLU A 221 14.64 -6.61 -14.33
CA GLU A 221 14.62 -5.16 -14.27
C GLU A 221 13.25 -4.64 -13.81
N SER A 222 12.17 -5.17 -14.36
CA SER A 222 10.79 -4.83 -13.98
C SER A 222 10.54 -5.08 -12.49
N VAL A 223 10.95 -6.25 -11.98
CA VAL A 223 10.82 -6.56 -10.55
C VAL A 223 11.68 -5.62 -9.69
N ASN A 224 12.88 -5.24 -10.15
CA ASN A 224 13.73 -4.28 -9.46
C ASN A 224 13.14 -2.87 -9.44
N VAL A 225 12.47 -2.43 -10.51
CA VAL A 225 11.71 -1.17 -10.52
C VAL A 225 10.60 -1.21 -9.47
N CYS A 226 9.82 -2.30 -9.41
CA CYS A 226 8.77 -2.46 -8.39
C CYS A 226 9.34 -2.41 -6.96
N LYS A 227 10.43 -3.13 -6.69
CA LYS A 227 11.11 -3.09 -5.38
C LYS A 227 11.66 -1.70 -5.06
N GLY A 228 12.22 -1.00 -6.06
CA GLY A 228 12.73 0.36 -5.92
C GLY A 228 11.64 1.33 -5.47
N ILE A 229 10.47 1.26 -6.10
CA ILE A 229 9.29 2.05 -5.71
C ILE A 229 8.88 1.75 -4.26
N VAL A 230 8.76 0.46 -3.89
CA VAL A 230 8.42 0.07 -2.51
C VAL A 230 9.42 0.66 -1.52
N ASN A 231 10.73 0.48 -1.75
CA ASN A 231 11.76 0.91 -0.82
C ASN A 231 11.81 2.42 -0.65
N VAL A 232 11.69 3.19 -1.75
CA VAL A 232 11.72 4.65 -1.69
C VAL A 232 10.49 5.20 -0.96
N ILE A 233 9.29 4.70 -1.28
CA ILE A 233 8.06 5.10 -0.60
C ILE A 233 8.12 4.71 0.88
N HIS A 234 8.55 3.48 1.18
CA HIS A 234 8.66 2.98 2.54
C HIS A 234 9.63 3.79 3.40
N GLY A 235 10.81 4.11 2.85
CA GLY A 235 11.79 4.97 3.50
C GLY A 235 11.23 6.36 3.81
N HIS A 236 10.59 7.00 2.82
CA HIS A 236 9.95 8.30 2.99
C HIS A 236 8.87 8.28 4.08
N ILE A 237 7.99 7.29 4.08
CA ILE A 237 6.90 7.20 5.06
C ILE A 237 7.44 6.98 6.47
N ASN A 238 8.42 6.10 6.62
CA ASN A 238 9.05 5.86 7.92
C ASN A 238 9.64 7.14 8.50
N GLU A 239 10.30 7.95 7.67
CA GLU A 239 10.81 9.25 8.11
C GLU A 239 9.67 10.25 8.39
N LYS A 240 8.73 10.39 7.45
CA LYS A 240 7.67 11.40 7.50
C LYS A 240 6.73 11.20 8.69
N PHE A 241 6.45 9.95 9.02
CA PHE A 241 5.44 9.58 10.00
C PHE A 241 6.03 8.94 11.27
N ASN A 242 7.36 9.02 11.49
CA ASN A 242 8.04 8.47 12.68
C ASN A 242 7.45 8.94 14.02
N LYS A 243 6.82 10.12 14.06
CA LYS A 243 6.17 10.67 15.26
C LYS A 243 4.79 10.09 15.55
N CYS A 244 4.24 9.22 14.70
CA CYS A 244 2.90 8.64 14.88
C CYS A 244 2.88 7.53 15.94
N THR A 245 3.27 7.88 17.16
CA THR A 245 3.40 6.92 18.27
C THR A 245 2.21 7.03 19.23
N PRO A 246 1.99 6.05 20.12
CA PRO A 246 0.95 6.14 21.14
C PRO A 246 1.00 7.45 21.94
N ALA A 247 2.20 7.91 22.34
CA ALA A 247 2.36 9.16 23.07
C ALA A 247 1.93 10.40 22.27
N TYR A 248 2.26 10.45 20.98
CA TYR A 248 1.82 11.52 20.10
C TYR A 248 0.30 11.52 19.92
N VAL A 249 -0.30 10.35 19.70
CA VAL A 249 -1.75 10.24 19.53
C VAL A 249 -2.48 10.60 20.83
N PHE A 250 -1.96 10.21 21.98
CA PHE A 250 -2.49 10.62 23.28
C PHE A 250 -2.45 12.14 23.47
N CYS A 251 -1.32 12.78 23.13
CA CYS A 251 -1.20 14.24 23.13
C CYS A 251 -2.20 14.90 22.17
N GLU A 252 -2.33 14.41 20.93
CA GLU A 252 -3.30 14.92 19.95
C GLU A 252 -4.75 14.77 20.44
N MET A 253 -5.07 13.66 21.12
CA MET A 253 -6.38 13.47 21.76
C MET A 253 -6.63 14.48 22.87
N TRP A 254 -5.65 14.72 23.74
CA TRP A 254 -5.75 15.73 24.80
C TRP A 254 -5.98 17.11 24.21
N GLU A 255 -5.12 17.54 23.27
CA GLU A 255 -5.17 18.86 22.63
C GLU A 255 -6.50 19.11 21.92
N LYS A 256 -7.12 18.06 21.37
CA LYS A 256 -8.45 18.16 20.74
C LYS A 256 -9.61 18.12 21.72
N SER A 257 -9.38 17.70 22.97
CA SER A 257 -10.44 17.60 23.98
C SER A 257 -10.80 18.96 24.57
N SER A 258 -11.91 19.03 25.31
CA SER A 258 -12.25 20.23 26.08
C SER A 258 -11.26 20.53 27.21
N LEU A 259 -10.54 19.53 27.73
CA LEU A 259 -9.59 19.70 28.83
C LEU A 259 -8.41 20.60 28.47
N SER A 260 -7.91 20.52 27.23
CA SER A 260 -6.77 21.34 26.77
C SER A 260 -7.04 22.84 26.77
N ARG A 261 -8.33 23.23 26.72
CA ARG A 261 -8.75 24.64 26.81
C ARG A 261 -8.61 25.21 28.22
N ILE A 262 -8.55 24.33 29.21
CA ILE A 262 -8.51 24.67 30.64
C ILE A 262 -7.07 24.49 31.15
N VAL A 263 -6.46 23.36 30.85
CA VAL A 263 -5.09 23.03 31.27
C VAL A 263 -4.29 22.47 30.09
N ALA A 264 -3.13 23.07 29.82
CA ALA A 264 -2.29 22.64 28.72
C ALA A 264 -1.72 21.23 28.97
N PHE A 265 -1.46 20.46 27.91
CA PHE A 265 -0.95 19.08 28.03
C PHE A 265 0.26 18.98 28.95
N ARG A 266 1.24 19.88 28.76
CA ARG A 266 2.52 19.90 29.48
C ARG A 266 2.41 20.12 31.00
N ASP A 267 1.28 20.67 31.46
CA ASP A 267 1.06 20.96 32.87
C ASP A 267 0.50 19.72 33.61
N VAL A 268 -0.09 18.79 32.84
CA VAL A 268 -0.74 17.57 33.35
C VAL A 268 0.04 16.32 33.02
N TRP A 269 0.72 16.30 31.87
CA TRP A 269 1.38 15.14 31.30
C TRP A 269 2.77 15.49 30.80
N PHE A 270 3.66 14.50 30.78
CA PHE A 270 4.91 14.57 30.05
C PHE A 270 5.16 13.28 29.25
N ILE A 271 5.80 13.43 28.10
CA ILE A 271 6.19 12.30 27.25
C ILE A 271 7.55 11.79 27.75
N GLU A 272 7.56 10.59 28.34
CA GLU A 272 8.81 9.94 28.78
C GLU A 272 9.51 9.26 27.59
N THR A 273 8.73 8.53 26.78
CA THR A 273 9.21 7.91 25.54
C THR A 273 8.12 8.03 24.47
N PRO A 274 8.40 7.72 23.19
CA PRO A 274 7.36 7.70 22.16
C PRO A 274 6.20 6.73 22.48
N TYR A 275 6.41 5.77 23.38
CA TYR A 275 5.43 4.77 23.78
C TYR A 275 5.05 4.89 25.26
N MET A 276 5.28 6.04 25.90
CA MET A 276 4.95 6.24 27.32
C MET A 276 4.66 7.72 27.62
N VAL A 277 3.46 7.98 28.14
CA VAL A 277 3.08 9.28 28.70
C VAL A 277 2.83 9.09 30.19
N ARG A 278 3.31 10.01 31.02
CA ARG A 278 3.10 9.97 32.47
C ARG A 278 2.39 11.22 32.97
N PRO A 279 1.50 11.08 33.97
CA PRO A 279 0.96 12.24 34.65
C PRO A 279 2.05 12.97 35.44
N VAL A 280 1.97 14.29 35.50
CA VAL A 280 2.84 15.12 36.33
C VAL A 280 2.52 14.84 37.80
N SER A 281 3.55 14.49 38.58
CA SER A 281 3.37 14.13 39.98
C SER A 281 2.74 15.26 40.79
N GLY A 282 1.70 14.93 41.57
CA GLY A 282 1.02 15.89 42.43
C GLY A 282 0.10 16.89 41.71
N PHE A 283 -0.13 16.73 40.40
CA PHE A 283 -1.09 17.56 39.66
C PHE A 283 -2.48 17.46 40.28
N LYS A 284 -3.12 18.61 40.51
CA LYS A 284 -4.49 18.74 41.01
C LYS A 284 -5.17 19.90 40.33
N TRP A 285 -6.42 19.68 39.93
CA TRP A 285 -7.26 20.72 39.34
C TRP A 285 -8.71 20.55 39.78
N GLY A 286 -9.46 21.65 39.87
CA GLY A 286 -10.88 21.66 40.22
C GLY A 286 -11.76 21.40 39.01
N TRP A 287 -11.73 20.19 38.47
CA TRP A 287 -12.54 19.78 37.31
C TRP A 287 -14.04 19.82 37.62
N SER A 288 -14.85 20.20 36.64
CA SER A 288 -16.28 19.91 36.67
C SER A 288 -16.51 18.39 36.57
N THR A 289 -17.72 17.91 36.90
CA THR A 289 -18.02 16.47 36.87
C THR A 289 -17.75 15.83 35.50
N SER A 290 -18.09 16.50 34.40
CA SER A 290 -17.86 15.96 33.05
C SER A 290 -16.37 16.01 32.66
N GLU A 291 -15.65 17.05 33.07
CA GLU A 291 -14.20 17.17 32.86
C GLU A 291 -13.44 16.09 33.65
N GLU A 292 -13.82 15.85 34.90
CA GLU A 292 -13.23 14.82 35.76
C GLU A 292 -13.39 13.42 35.14
N LEU A 293 -14.58 13.13 34.58
CA LEU A 293 -14.82 11.87 33.88
C LEU A 293 -13.93 11.72 32.64
N LEU A 294 -13.74 12.79 31.87
CA LEU A 294 -12.85 12.78 30.71
C LEU A 294 -11.38 12.67 31.12
N TYR A 295 -10.97 13.36 32.18
CA TYR A 295 -9.62 13.25 32.73
C TYR A 295 -9.32 11.84 33.23
N ARG A 296 -10.27 11.21 33.93
CA ARG A 296 -10.19 9.80 34.33
C ARG A 296 -10.12 8.85 33.16
N PHE A 297 -10.77 9.16 32.04
CA PHE A 297 -10.59 8.39 30.81
C PHE A 297 -9.13 8.45 30.32
N PHE A 298 -8.50 9.63 30.30
CA PHE A 298 -7.08 9.75 29.95
C PHE A 298 -6.16 9.05 30.96
N LEU A 299 -6.44 9.14 32.26
CA LEU A 299 -5.73 8.35 33.28
C LEU A 299 -5.91 6.84 33.06
N GLY A 300 -7.10 6.39 32.69
CA GLY A 300 -7.36 4.98 32.36
C GLY A 300 -6.54 4.46 31.18
N ILE A 301 -6.21 5.32 30.20
CA ILE A 301 -5.29 4.94 29.11
C ILE A 301 -3.89 4.65 29.66
N TYR A 302 -3.44 5.42 30.66
CA TYR A 302 -2.15 5.26 31.32
C TYR A 302 -2.12 4.11 32.34
N GLU A 303 -3.12 4.03 33.20
CA GLU A 303 -3.16 3.08 34.33
C GLU A 303 -3.64 1.67 33.93
N GLY A 304 -4.31 1.55 32.77
CA GLY A 304 -4.77 0.29 32.22
C GLY A 304 -6.30 0.14 32.22
N LYS A 305 -6.76 -0.94 31.58
CA LYS A 305 -8.19 -1.16 31.28
C LYS A 305 -9.10 -1.15 32.52
N ASP A 306 -8.59 -1.59 33.67
CA ASP A 306 -9.38 -1.77 34.89
C ASP A 306 -9.69 -0.46 35.62
N THR A 307 -9.02 0.64 35.27
CA THR A 307 -9.26 1.98 35.86
C THR A 307 -10.11 2.89 34.96
N MET A 308 -10.52 2.39 33.80
CA MET A 308 -11.36 3.16 32.86
C MET A 308 -12.75 3.46 33.46
N PRO A 309 -13.28 4.68 33.28
CA PRO A 309 -14.65 4.99 33.65
C PRO A 309 -15.65 4.16 32.83
N PHE A 310 -16.85 3.94 33.36
CA PHE A 310 -17.92 3.25 32.65
C PHE A 310 -18.32 4.03 31.38
N LEU A 311 -17.89 3.52 30.22
CA LEU A 311 -17.93 4.22 28.94
C LEU A 311 -19.32 4.70 28.50
N PRO A 312 -20.42 3.94 28.69
CA PRO A 312 -21.75 4.44 28.34
C PRO A 312 -22.13 5.72 29.10
N SER A 313 -21.91 5.74 30.42
CA SER A 313 -22.18 6.91 31.27
C SER A 313 -21.27 8.09 30.96
N LEU A 314 -20.00 7.82 30.60
CA LEU A 314 -19.07 8.83 30.11
C LEU A 314 -19.63 9.48 28.83
N LEU A 315 -19.95 8.69 27.81
CA LEU A 315 -20.38 9.19 26.50
C LEU A 315 -21.67 10.01 26.56
N GLU A 316 -22.60 9.68 27.46
CA GLU A 316 -23.84 10.44 27.67
C GLU A 316 -23.61 11.84 28.26
N ARG A 317 -22.50 12.04 28.97
CA ARG A 317 -22.19 13.28 29.70
C ARG A 317 -21.20 14.19 28.98
N LEU A 318 -20.51 13.67 27.96
CA LEU A 318 -19.56 14.42 27.17
C LEU A 318 -20.26 15.24 26.10
N ASN A 319 -19.69 16.40 25.79
CA ASN A 319 -20.08 17.11 24.57
C ASN A 319 -19.73 16.28 23.33
N LYS A 320 -20.32 16.63 22.18
CA LYS A 320 -20.15 15.89 20.92
C LYS A 320 -18.67 15.70 20.53
N ASN A 321 -17.82 16.69 20.76
CA ASN A 321 -16.42 16.62 20.38
C ASN A 321 -15.64 15.61 21.24
N ASP A 322 -15.79 15.68 22.55
CA ASP A 322 -15.09 14.76 23.47
C ASP A 322 -15.61 13.33 23.35
N ALA A 323 -16.93 13.17 23.18
CA ALA A 323 -17.52 11.86 22.89
C ALA A 323 -16.94 11.25 21.61
N ASN A 324 -16.68 12.06 20.58
CA ASN A 324 -16.04 11.58 19.35
C ASN A 324 -14.58 11.16 19.59
N ILE A 325 -13.82 11.87 20.44
CA ILE A 325 -12.45 11.49 20.80
C ILE A 325 -12.45 10.10 21.48
N VAL A 326 -13.35 9.89 22.43
CA VAL A 326 -13.50 8.60 23.13
C VAL A 326 -14.00 7.49 22.21
N LYS A 327 -14.92 7.78 21.28
CA LYS A 327 -15.37 6.79 20.29
C LYS A 327 -14.26 6.38 19.34
N LEU A 328 -13.49 7.36 18.83
CA LEU A 328 -12.30 7.08 18.04
C LEU A 328 -11.30 6.25 18.86
N TRP A 329 -11.14 6.59 20.16
CA TRP A 329 -10.61 5.75 21.27
C TRP A 329 -10.68 4.25 21.01
N LEU A 330 -11.94 3.84 21.07
CA LEU A 330 -12.43 2.47 21.12
C LEU A 330 -12.26 1.74 19.79
N CYS A 331 -12.14 2.47 18.68
CA CYS A 331 -11.88 1.86 17.36
C CYS A 331 -10.46 1.31 17.23
N SER A 332 -9.49 1.83 17.99
CA SER A 332 -8.09 1.36 18.00
C SER A 332 -7.45 1.66 19.37
N PRO A 333 -7.87 0.97 20.43
CA PRO A 333 -7.42 1.27 21.78
C PRO A 333 -5.93 0.97 21.93
N PHE A 334 -5.27 1.79 22.72
CA PHE A 334 -3.90 1.58 23.18
C PHE A 334 -3.81 1.98 24.65
N PHE A 335 -2.81 1.43 25.33
CA PHE A 335 -2.47 1.70 26.73
C PHE A 335 -0.96 1.87 26.83
N PHE A 336 -0.48 2.43 27.95
CA PHE A 336 0.94 2.65 28.21
C PHE A 336 1.55 1.61 29.15
#